data_AF-A0A8M1H6G6-F1
#
_entry.id   AF-A0A8M1H6G6-F1
#
_cell.length_a   1.000
_cell.length_b   1.000
_cell.length_c   1.000
_cell.angle_alpha   90.00
_cell.angle_beta   90.00
_cell.angle_gamma   90.00
#
_symmetry.space_group_name_H-M   'P 1'
#
loop_
_entity.id
_entity.type
_entity.pdbx_description
1 polymer ?
#
loop_
_entity_poly.entity_id
_entity_poly.type
_entity_poly.pdbx_seq_one_letter_code
_entity_poly.pdbx_strand_id
1 'polypeptide(L)'
;MDLGTGLPVRPLTTMENLEKQLTCPICLDTFTKPVVILPCQHNLCRGCANDLYESKNPYHFSRGTFCCPTCRFEVTLSRHGVYGLQRNLLVENILDIYKQQAEQEERGGDAPLKDKDRTEPRCQEHDGERINIFCVTCQTPTCSMCKVFGQHRDCEVSPLHAVYQNHRDELRAAVELLAEGNGCVRAAVVRMEDACRAVQHNGELQRRRLDESFRLLRAVMEERKAQLLERIGREERDKVSAVRALAQRHRQQLQLSEGLLERMQHSMLRHRSVTEFLLTARQLQDEARDAGPDGSQARDTEPGFESMEHLSLDTDEVEALLGHMDFRRQEENS
;
A
#
# COMPACT_ATOMS: atom_id res chain seq x y z
N MET A 1 -57.00 -33.07 10.45
CA MET A 1 -57.09 -34.18 9.48
C MET A 1 -58.37 -33.89 8.73
N ASP A 2 -58.38 -33.32 7.53
CA ASP A 2 -57.58 -33.59 6.34
C ASP A 2 -56.60 -32.49 5.89
N LEU A 3 -55.61 -32.93 5.11
CA LEU A 3 -54.46 -32.21 4.55
C LEU A 3 -54.70 -31.94 3.06
N GLY A 4 -54.42 -30.72 2.56
CA GLY A 4 -54.32 -30.47 1.12
C GLY A 4 -54.44 -29.01 0.71
N THR A 5 -53.30 -28.37 0.39
CA THR A 5 -53.14 -27.05 -0.25
C THR A 5 -53.60 -25.83 0.55
N GLY A 6 -52.83 -25.48 1.59
CA GLY A 6 -52.80 -24.12 2.13
C GLY A 6 -51.91 -23.22 1.26
N LEU A 7 -52.50 -22.58 0.25
CA LEU A 7 -51.93 -21.38 -0.35
C LEU A 7 -52.56 -20.16 0.34
N PRO A 8 -51.77 -19.28 0.97
CA PRO A 8 -52.29 -18.01 1.45
C PRO A 8 -52.67 -17.18 0.23
N VAL A 9 -53.92 -16.74 0.15
CA VAL A 9 -54.32 -15.64 -0.74
C VAL A 9 -53.48 -14.44 -0.34
N ARG A 10 -52.42 -14.15 -1.11
CA ARG A 10 -51.61 -12.95 -0.94
C ARG A 10 -52.57 -11.75 -1.04
N PRO A 11 -52.62 -10.84 -0.05
CA PRO A 11 -53.26 -9.56 -0.28
C PRO A 11 -52.48 -8.86 -1.40
N LEU A 12 -53.19 -8.51 -2.49
CA LEU A 12 -52.62 -7.72 -3.57
C LEU A 12 -51.93 -6.49 -2.97
N THR A 13 -50.69 -6.27 -3.35
CA THR A 13 -49.91 -5.13 -2.89
C THR A 13 -50.61 -3.83 -3.29
N THR A 14 -50.40 -2.75 -2.54
CA THR A 14 -50.94 -1.42 -2.85
C THR A 14 -50.59 -0.96 -4.27
N MET A 15 -49.47 -1.43 -4.82
CA MET A 15 -48.98 -1.12 -6.17
C MET A 15 -49.80 -1.82 -7.27
N GLU A 16 -50.15 -3.10 -7.11
CA GLU A 16 -51.01 -3.85 -8.06
C GLU A 16 -52.45 -3.31 -8.09
N ASN A 17 -52.93 -2.74 -6.97
CA ASN A 17 -54.24 -2.10 -6.91
C ASN A 17 -54.26 -0.72 -7.58
N LEU A 18 -53.13 0.00 -7.58
CA LEU A 18 -53.00 1.29 -8.26
C LEU A 18 -52.86 1.12 -9.77
N GLU A 19 -52.11 0.10 -10.23
CA GLU A 19 -51.95 -0.21 -11.65
C GLU A 19 -53.30 -0.43 -12.35
N LYS A 20 -54.20 -1.20 -11.72
CA LYS A 20 -55.57 -1.43 -12.21
C LYS A 20 -56.42 -0.16 -12.30
N GLN A 21 -56.13 0.85 -11.49
CA GLN A 21 -56.83 2.15 -11.52
C GLN A 21 -56.29 3.08 -12.61
N LEU A 22 -55.10 2.76 -13.16
CA LEU A 22 -54.41 3.53 -14.19
C LEU A 22 -54.44 2.86 -15.57
N THR A 23 -55.22 1.80 -15.71
CA THR A 23 -55.43 1.07 -16.96
C THR A 23 -56.61 1.62 -17.74
N CYS A 24 -56.46 1.76 -19.06
CA CYS A 24 -57.55 2.11 -19.94
C CYS A 24 -58.48 0.91 -20.19
N PRO A 25 -59.82 1.06 -20.05
CA PRO A 25 -60.76 -0.04 -20.25
C PRO A 25 -60.92 -0.46 -21.73
N ILE A 26 -60.26 0.21 -22.67
CA ILE A 26 -60.32 -0.09 -24.11
C ILE A 26 -59.07 -0.83 -24.56
N CYS A 27 -57.88 -0.22 -24.40
CA CYS A 27 -56.63 -0.84 -24.82
C CYS A 27 -56.04 -1.79 -23.78
N LEU A 28 -56.56 -1.80 -22.54
CA LEU A 28 -56.07 -2.60 -21.41
C LEU A 28 -54.61 -2.31 -21.01
N ASP A 29 -54.02 -1.26 -21.57
CA ASP A 29 -52.72 -0.71 -21.19
C ASP A 29 -52.87 0.49 -20.26
N THR A 30 -51.75 0.92 -19.67
CA THR A 30 -51.69 2.19 -18.92
C THR A 30 -52.14 3.37 -19.78
N PHE A 31 -52.87 4.31 -19.18
CA PHE A 31 -53.42 5.43 -19.94
C PHE A 31 -52.33 6.22 -20.69
N THR A 32 -52.60 6.54 -21.96
CA THR A 32 -51.76 7.42 -22.78
C THR A 32 -52.55 8.67 -23.14
N LYS A 33 -52.09 9.83 -22.65
CA LYS A 33 -52.79 11.14 -22.75
C LYS A 33 -54.27 11.00 -22.32
N PRO A 34 -54.55 10.70 -21.03
CA PRO A 34 -55.90 10.45 -20.55
C PRO A 34 -56.82 11.66 -20.75
N VAL A 35 -57.99 11.43 -21.34
CA VAL A 35 -59.08 12.41 -21.46
C VAL A 35 -60.22 12.05 -20.51
N VAL A 36 -60.81 13.05 -19.86
CA VAL A 36 -61.95 12.87 -18.95
C VAL A 36 -63.28 13.03 -19.68
N ILE A 37 -64.21 12.12 -19.42
CA ILE A 37 -65.56 12.14 -19.97
C ILE A 37 -66.51 12.78 -18.95
N LEU A 38 -66.98 14.01 -19.21
CA LEU A 38 -67.97 14.67 -18.37
C LEU A 38 -69.41 14.28 -18.77
N PRO A 39 -70.36 14.14 -17.82
CA PRO A 39 -70.21 14.29 -16.36
C PRO A 39 -69.78 13.01 -15.64
N CYS A 40 -69.61 11.88 -16.33
CA CYS A 40 -69.37 10.58 -15.69
C CYS A 40 -67.96 10.41 -15.09
N GLN A 41 -67.04 11.34 -15.32
CA GLN A 41 -65.66 11.43 -14.80
C GLN A 41 -64.75 10.21 -15.08
N HIS A 42 -65.16 9.30 -15.97
CA HIS A 42 -64.32 8.20 -16.43
C HIS A 42 -63.26 8.69 -17.41
N ASN A 43 -62.09 8.03 -17.40
CA ASN A 43 -60.95 8.40 -18.21
C ASN A 43 -60.71 7.36 -19.31
N LEU A 44 -60.27 7.82 -20.49
CA LEU A 44 -59.85 6.99 -21.62
C LEU A 44 -58.55 7.55 -22.21
N CYS A 45 -57.76 6.73 -22.88
CA CYS A 45 -56.69 7.25 -23.74
C CYS A 45 -57.32 8.12 -24.84
N ARG A 46 -56.67 9.23 -25.20
CA ARG A 46 -57.18 10.11 -26.27
C ARG A 46 -57.35 9.36 -27.60
N GLY A 47 -56.44 8.44 -27.92
CA GLY A 47 -56.54 7.57 -29.09
C GLY A 47 -57.78 6.69 -29.03
N CYS A 48 -57.95 5.94 -27.94
CA CYS A 48 -59.11 5.05 -27.78
C CYS A 48 -60.46 5.78 -27.78
N ALA A 49 -60.52 7.01 -27.25
CA ALA A 49 -61.71 7.84 -27.34
C ALA A 49 -61.99 8.27 -28.80
N ASN A 50 -60.94 8.55 -29.59
CA ASN A 50 -61.05 8.88 -31.01
C ASN A 50 -61.56 7.69 -31.82
N ASP A 51 -61.03 6.50 -31.58
CA ASP A 51 -61.45 5.28 -32.28
C ASP A 51 -62.92 4.92 -32.01
N LEU A 52 -63.38 5.11 -30.76
CA LEU A 52 -64.80 4.96 -30.40
C LEU A 52 -65.71 5.98 -31.07
N TYR A 53 -65.21 7.20 -31.27
CA TYR A 53 -65.95 8.26 -31.92
C TYR A 53 -66.05 8.03 -33.43
N GLU A 54 -64.95 7.63 -34.09
CA GLU A 54 -64.90 7.37 -35.53
C GLU A 54 -65.67 6.11 -35.93
N SER A 55 -65.55 5.02 -35.16
CA SER A 55 -66.26 3.76 -35.43
C SER A 55 -67.79 3.89 -35.39
N LYS A 56 -68.33 4.80 -34.57
CA LYS A 56 -69.77 5.07 -34.48
C LYS A 56 -70.25 6.14 -35.46
N ASN A 57 -69.36 6.87 -36.12
CA ASN A 57 -69.76 7.96 -37.01
C ASN A 57 -68.95 7.99 -38.33
N PRO A 58 -69.06 6.96 -39.20
CA PRO A 58 -68.23 6.82 -40.40
C PRO A 58 -68.44 7.91 -41.47
N TYR A 59 -69.53 8.68 -41.38
CA TYR A 59 -69.95 9.64 -42.41
C TYR A 59 -69.97 11.11 -41.94
N HIS A 60 -69.47 11.42 -40.73
CA HIS A 60 -69.28 12.77 -40.16
C HIS A 60 -70.44 13.80 -40.28
N PHE A 61 -71.67 13.39 -40.60
CA PHE A 61 -72.76 14.31 -40.98
C PHE A 61 -73.69 14.74 -39.82
N SER A 62 -73.52 14.18 -38.62
CA SER A 62 -74.35 14.50 -37.44
C SER A 62 -73.49 14.61 -36.18
N ARG A 63 -73.82 15.59 -35.31
CA ARG A 63 -73.21 15.85 -33.99
C ARG A 63 -72.81 14.54 -33.32
N GLY A 64 -71.51 14.25 -33.27
CA GLY A 64 -71.07 12.92 -32.90
C GLY A 64 -71.30 12.67 -31.42
N THR A 65 -72.06 11.62 -31.13
CA THR A 65 -72.22 11.08 -29.79
C THR A 65 -71.45 9.76 -29.67
N PHE A 66 -70.92 9.47 -28.49
CA PHE A 66 -70.40 8.16 -28.17
C PHE A 66 -70.77 7.78 -26.74
N CYS A 67 -70.78 6.49 -26.43
CA CYS A 67 -71.10 6.02 -25.09
C CYS A 67 -69.80 5.74 -24.33
N CYS A 68 -69.71 6.20 -23.08
CA CYS A 68 -68.61 5.84 -22.19
C CYS A 68 -68.57 4.30 -22.02
N PRO A 69 -67.46 3.61 -22.28
CA PRO A 69 -67.39 2.14 -22.16
C PRO A 69 -67.55 1.66 -20.72
N THR A 70 -67.21 2.50 -19.73
CA THR A 70 -67.27 2.13 -18.31
C THR A 70 -68.68 2.20 -17.74
N CYS A 71 -69.45 3.25 -18.08
CA CYS A 71 -70.77 3.49 -17.47
C CYS A 71 -71.91 3.63 -18.49
N ARG A 72 -71.62 3.46 -19.79
CA ARG A 72 -72.56 3.56 -20.93
C ARG A 72 -73.25 4.92 -21.09
N PHE A 73 -72.82 5.93 -20.34
CA PHE A 73 -73.35 7.29 -20.45
C PHE A 73 -73.11 7.85 -21.86
N GLU A 74 -74.15 8.43 -22.47
CA GLU A 74 -74.08 9.02 -23.81
C GLU A 74 -73.50 10.43 -23.76
N VAL A 75 -72.39 10.63 -24.44
CA VAL A 75 -71.61 11.88 -24.46
C VAL A 75 -71.82 12.54 -25.81
N THR A 76 -72.31 13.77 -25.81
CA THR A 76 -72.39 14.58 -27.04
C THR A 76 -71.16 15.46 -27.17
N LEU A 77 -70.40 15.29 -28.26
CA LEU A 77 -69.20 16.10 -28.50
C LEU A 77 -69.51 17.35 -29.33
N SER A 78 -68.75 18.41 -29.06
CA SER A 78 -68.81 19.67 -29.80
C SER A 78 -68.13 19.56 -31.17
N ARG A 79 -68.08 20.68 -31.93
CA ARG A 79 -67.39 20.77 -33.24
C ARG A 79 -65.93 20.29 -33.26
N HIS A 80 -65.26 20.25 -32.10
CA HIS A 80 -63.88 19.80 -31.94
C HIS A 80 -63.75 18.30 -31.63
N GLY A 81 -64.85 17.54 -31.64
CA GLY A 81 -64.86 16.09 -31.41
C GLY A 81 -64.16 15.70 -30.10
N VAL A 82 -63.40 14.59 -30.15
CA VAL A 82 -62.62 14.06 -29.02
C VAL A 82 -61.50 15.00 -28.60
N TYR A 83 -61.03 15.85 -29.51
CA TYR A 83 -59.96 16.80 -29.22
C TYR A 83 -60.40 17.91 -28.26
N GLY A 84 -61.71 18.13 -28.12
CA GLY A 84 -62.30 19.05 -27.15
C GLY A 84 -62.47 18.48 -25.74
N LEU A 85 -62.24 17.17 -25.53
CA LEU A 85 -62.23 16.60 -24.18
C LEU A 85 -60.99 17.08 -23.42
N GLN A 86 -61.21 17.49 -22.18
CA GLN A 86 -60.13 17.96 -21.31
C GLN A 86 -59.20 16.80 -20.97
N ARG A 87 -57.90 17.08 -20.99
CA ARG A 87 -56.91 16.14 -20.46
C ARG A 87 -57.01 16.10 -18.94
N ASN A 88 -56.91 14.91 -18.39
CA ASN A 88 -56.83 14.74 -16.95
C ASN A 88 -55.36 14.77 -16.52
N LEU A 89 -54.82 15.98 -16.32
CA LEU A 89 -53.43 16.21 -15.93
C LEU A 89 -53.09 15.54 -14.59
N LEU A 90 -54.07 15.35 -13.70
CA LEU A 90 -53.88 14.60 -12.46
C LEU A 90 -53.50 13.14 -12.74
N VAL A 91 -54.25 12.48 -13.63
CA VAL A 91 -53.98 11.09 -14.03
C VAL A 91 -52.67 10.99 -14.81
N GLU A 92 -52.39 11.97 -15.68
CA GLU A 92 -51.10 12.08 -16.39
C GLU A 92 -49.91 12.18 -15.41
N ASN A 93 -50.00 13.07 -14.41
CA ASN A 93 -48.98 13.22 -13.38
C ASN A 93 -48.81 11.96 -12.52
N ILE A 94 -49.90 11.26 -12.19
CA ILE A 94 -49.85 10.00 -11.42
C ILE A 94 -49.16 8.90 -12.23
N LEU A 95 -49.41 8.81 -13.55
CA LEU A 95 -48.74 7.86 -14.44
C LEU A 95 -47.25 8.14 -14.56
N ASP A 96 -46.85 9.40 -14.62
CA ASP A 96 -45.44 9.78 -14.68
C ASP A 96 -44.70 9.40 -13.39
N ILE A 97 -45.33 9.62 -12.23
CA ILE A 97 -44.78 9.18 -10.93
C ILE A 97 -44.67 7.65 -10.86
N TYR A 98 -45.67 6.92 -11.35
CA TYR A 98 -45.66 5.45 -11.36
C TYR A 98 -44.55 4.90 -12.26
N LYS A 99 -44.35 5.46 -13.47
CA LYS A 99 -43.28 5.06 -14.38
C LYS A 99 -41.89 5.31 -13.81
N GLN A 100 -41.69 6.47 -13.18
CA GLN A 100 -40.42 6.81 -12.52
C GLN A 100 -40.09 5.85 -11.35
N GLN A 101 -41.11 5.36 -10.64
CA GLN A 101 -40.93 4.39 -9.56
C GLN A 101 -40.60 2.98 -10.09
N ALA A 102 -41.25 2.53 -11.16
CA ALA A 102 -40.93 1.26 -11.83
C ALA A 102 -39.50 1.25 -12.41
N GLU A 103 -39.08 2.36 -13.04
CA GLU A 103 -37.72 2.52 -13.58
C GLU A 103 -36.63 2.59 -12.48
N GLN A 104 -36.98 2.98 -11.25
CA GLN A 104 -36.08 2.99 -10.09
C GLN A 104 -35.91 1.61 -9.46
N GLU A 105 -36.86 0.68 -9.60
CA GLU A 105 -36.77 -0.68 -9.05
C GLU A 105 -35.92 -1.63 -9.91
N GLU A 106 -35.78 -1.38 -11.22
CA GLU A 106 -34.96 -2.19 -12.13
C GLU A 106 -33.46 -1.83 -12.14
N ARG A 107 -33.08 -0.62 -11.70
CA ARG A 107 -31.67 -0.20 -11.56
C ARG A 107 -31.20 -0.42 -10.13
N GLY A 108 -30.88 -1.66 -9.81
CA GLY A 108 -30.39 -2.08 -8.50
C GLY A 108 -29.19 -1.27 -7.97
N GLY A 109 -29.19 -1.06 -6.66
CA GLY A 109 -27.99 -0.83 -5.85
C GLY A 109 -27.50 0.62 -5.78
N ASP A 110 -28.24 1.49 -5.10
CA ASP A 110 -27.80 2.15 -3.86
C ASP A 110 -28.98 3.03 -3.40
N ALA A 111 -29.31 2.99 -2.12
CA ALA A 111 -30.44 3.76 -1.60
C ALA A 111 -30.02 5.21 -1.35
N PRO A 112 -30.59 6.23 -2.03
CA PRO A 112 -30.85 7.46 -1.33
C PRO A 112 -32.03 7.16 -0.40
N LEU A 113 -31.79 7.30 0.90
CA LEU A 113 -32.81 7.37 1.93
C LEU A 113 -34.06 8.07 1.36
N LYS A 114 -35.15 7.31 1.21
CA LYS A 114 -36.48 7.85 0.89
C LYS A 114 -36.84 8.77 2.04
N ASP A 115 -36.56 10.06 1.89
CA ASP A 115 -37.08 11.08 2.78
C ASP A 115 -38.58 11.18 2.51
N LYS A 116 -39.34 10.44 3.32
CA LYS A 116 -40.79 10.44 3.37
C LYS A 116 -41.27 11.72 4.06
N ASP A 117 -40.87 12.89 3.58
CA ASP A 117 -41.59 14.13 3.83
C ASP A 117 -41.08 15.27 2.91
N ARG A 118 -41.74 15.52 1.77
CA ARG A 118 -41.72 16.88 1.20
C ARG A 118 -42.88 17.67 1.82
N THR A 119 -42.87 17.82 3.13
CA THR A 119 -43.45 19.00 3.75
C THR A 119 -42.61 20.17 3.27
N GLU A 120 -43.10 20.88 2.24
CA GLU A 120 -42.51 22.17 1.92
C GLU A 120 -42.46 23.01 3.20
N PRO A 121 -41.28 23.55 3.57
CA PRO A 121 -41.10 24.17 4.88
C PRO A 121 -42.09 25.32 5.00
N ARG A 122 -42.88 25.29 6.08
CA ARG A 122 -43.90 26.29 6.38
C ARG A 122 -43.33 27.31 7.35
N CYS A 123 -43.88 28.52 7.29
CA CYS A 123 -43.49 29.57 8.22
C CYS A 123 -43.90 29.19 9.64
N GLN A 124 -42.98 29.31 10.59
CA GLN A 124 -43.25 29.03 12.01
C GLN A 124 -44.16 30.09 12.65
N GLU A 125 -44.17 31.31 12.11
CA GLU A 125 -45.01 32.41 12.63
C GLU A 125 -46.36 32.54 11.91
N HIS A 126 -46.47 32.01 10.69
CA HIS A 126 -47.67 32.14 9.86
C HIS A 126 -48.14 30.74 9.43
N ASP A 127 -49.07 30.21 10.21
CA ASP A 127 -49.58 28.86 10.00
C ASP A 127 -50.29 28.75 8.64
N GLY A 128 -49.96 27.72 7.87
CA GLY A 128 -50.47 27.53 6.51
C GLY A 128 -49.67 28.21 5.39
N GLU A 129 -48.79 29.19 5.68
CA GLU A 129 -47.97 29.87 4.66
C GLU A 129 -46.69 29.10 4.33
N ARG A 130 -46.36 29.04 3.04
CA ARG A 130 -45.15 28.35 2.55
C ARG A 130 -43.97 29.32 2.52
N ILE A 131 -42.79 28.82 2.86
CA ILE A 131 -41.55 29.58 2.70
C ILE A 131 -41.25 29.67 1.20
N ASN A 132 -41.30 30.88 0.65
CA ASN A 132 -41.20 31.15 -0.79
C ASN A 132 -40.23 32.29 -1.16
N ILE A 133 -39.69 33.00 -0.15
CA ILE A 133 -38.83 34.18 -0.33
C ILE A 133 -37.58 34.04 0.54
N PHE A 134 -36.43 34.59 0.11
CA PHE A 134 -35.23 34.69 0.92
C PHE A 134 -35.04 36.12 1.41
N CYS A 135 -34.81 36.30 2.71
CA CYS A 135 -34.43 37.59 3.29
C CYS A 135 -32.91 37.76 3.19
N VAL A 136 -32.45 38.66 2.34
CA VAL A 136 -31.01 38.91 2.10
C VAL A 136 -30.39 39.60 3.30
N THR A 137 -31.11 40.54 3.93
CA THR A 137 -30.64 41.28 5.10
C THR A 137 -30.42 40.38 6.31
N CYS A 138 -31.28 39.37 6.51
CA CYS A 138 -31.21 38.45 7.66
C CYS A 138 -30.53 37.11 7.32
N GLN A 139 -30.23 36.86 6.04
CA GLN A 139 -29.72 35.59 5.52
C GLN A 139 -30.58 34.37 5.90
N THR A 140 -31.91 34.53 5.87
CA THR A 140 -32.85 33.47 6.26
C THR A 140 -34.00 33.33 5.24
N PRO A 141 -34.45 32.10 4.97
CA PRO A 141 -35.64 31.88 4.15
C PRO A 141 -36.91 32.23 4.95
N THR A 142 -37.87 32.91 4.31
CA THR A 142 -39.06 33.49 4.93
C THR A 142 -40.31 33.35 4.03
N CYS A 143 -41.49 33.73 4.53
CA CYS A 143 -42.74 33.73 3.77
C CYS A 143 -43.21 35.14 3.42
N SER A 144 -44.17 35.25 2.49
CA SER A 144 -44.76 36.53 2.07
C SER A 144 -45.35 37.33 3.24
N MET A 145 -45.97 36.66 4.22
CA MET A 145 -46.61 37.33 5.36
C MET A 145 -45.57 37.98 6.30
N CYS A 146 -44.44 37.31 6.53
CA CYS A 146 -43.32 37.88 7.28
C CYS A 146 -42.74 39.14 6.61
N LYS A 147 -42.76 39.21 5.27
CA LYS A 147 -42.29 40.38 4.52
C LYS A 147 -43.30 41.53 4.51
N VAL A 148 -44.59 41.26 4.37
CA VAL A 148 -45.58 42.35 4.24
C VAL A 148 -46.01 42.90 5.60
N PHE A 149 -46.17 42.03 6.60
CA PHE A 149 -46.75 42.40 7.90
C PHE A 149 -45.89 42.01 9.12
N GLY A 150 -44.89 41.15 8.91
CA GLY A 150 -44.05 40.63 9.99
C GLY A 150 -42.70 41.32 10.16
N GLN A 151 -41.77 40.58 10.76
CA GLN A 151 -40.48 41.09 11.22
C GLN A 151 -39.51 41.49 10.10
N HIS A 152 -39.78 41.09 8.85
CA HIS A 152 -38.93 41.39 7.69
C HIS A 152 -39.47 42.53 6.82
N ARG A 153 -40.36 43.38 7.36
CA ARG A 153 -41.02 44.45 6.61
C ARG A 153 -40.06 45.39 5.88
N ASP A 154 -39.02 45.82 6.59
CA ASP A 154 -38.04 46.78 6.08
C ASP A 154 -36.76 46.08 5.55
N CYS A 155 -36.74 44.74 5.52
CA CYS A 155 -35.61 43.96 5.01
C CYS A 155 -35.64 43.78 3.49
N GLU A 156 -34.48 43.68 2.86
CA GLU A 156 -34.37 43.34 1.44
C GLU A 156 -34.61 41.83 1.24
N VAL A 157 -35.40 41.49 0.22
CA VAL A 157 -35.79 40.12 -0.08
C VAL A 157 -35.59 39.79 -1.56
N SER A 158 -35.32 38.51 -1.83
CA SER A 158 -35.11 37.98 -3.18
C SER A 158 -35.84 36.64 -3.37
N PRO A 159 -36.25 36.26 -4.59
CA PRO A 159 -36.84 34.95 -4.84
C PRO A 159 -35.91 33.82 -4.42
N LEU A 160 -36.44 32.80 -3.73
CA LEU A 160 -35.64 31.65 -3.26
C LEU A 160 -34.85 30.99 -4.39
N HIS A 161 -35.45 30.85 -5.57
CA HIS A 161 -34.78 30.21 -6.69
C HIS A 161 -33.53 30.98 -7.14
N ALA A 162 -33.55 32.31 -7.15
CA ALA A 162 -32.40 33.10 -7.55
C ALA A 162 -31.24 32.97 -6.55
N VAL A 163 -31.53 33.07 -5.25
CA VAL A 163 -30.52 32.90 -4.19
C VAL A 163 -30.00 31.46 -4.15
N TYR A 164 -30.88 30.48 -4.33
CA TYR A 164 -30.50 29.07 -4.44
C TYR A 164 -29.52 28.84 -5.58
N GLN A 165 -29.77 29.37 -6.78
CA GLN A 165 -28.85 29.19 -7.90
C GLN A 165 -27.49 29.82 -7.61
N ASN A 166 -27.47 31.04 -7.09
CA ASN A 166 -26.22 31.73 -6.73
C ASN A 166 -25.42 30.94 -5.69
N HIS A 167 -26.03 30.55 -4.57
CA HIS A 167 -25.33 29.75 -3.54
C HIS A 167 -24.90 28.37 -4.06
N ARG A 168 -25.70 27.74 -4.93
CA ARG A 168 -25.34 26.47 -5.55
C ARG A 168 -24.12 26.60 -6.46
N ASP A 169 -24.04 27.69 -7.22
CA ASP A 169 -22.92 27.95 -8.13
C ASP A 169 -21.66 28.39 -7.36
N GLU A 170 -21.79 29.18 -6.30
CA GLU A 170 -20.70 29.50 -5.36
C GLU A 170 -20.15 28.24 -4.67
N LEU A 171 -21.04 27.36 -4.17
CA LEU A 171 -20.64 26.07 -3.59
C LEU A 171 -19.95 25.18 -4.62
N ARG A 172 -20.44 25.15 -5.87
CA ARG A 172 -19.81 24.39 -6.95
C ARG A 172 -18.39 24.89 -7.21
N ALA A 173 -18.21 26.20 -7.34
CA ALA A 173 -16.89 26.81 -7.56
C ALA A 173 -15.94 26.53 -6.37
N ALA A 174 -16.44 26.61 -5.14
CA ALA A 174 -15.65 26.29 -3.95
C ALA A 174 -15.22 24.81 -3.91
N VAL A 175 -16.11 23.89 -4.31
CA VAL A 175 -15.80 22.45 -4.41
C VAL A 175 -14.73 22.20 -5.47
N GLU A 176 -14.82 22.85 -6.63
CA GLU A 176 -13.82 22.75 -7.70
C GLU A 176 -12.45 23.23 -7.23
N LEU A 177 -12.38 24.42 -6.61
CA LEU A 177 -11.14 24.97 -6.05
C LEU A 177 -10.53 24.06 -4.97
N LEU A 178 -11.36 23.51 -4.08
CA LEU A 178 -10.90 22.57 -3.05
C LEU A 178 -10.42 21.25 -3.66
N ALA A 179 -11.07 20.76 -4.72
CA ALA A 179 -10.64 19.55 -5.42
C ALA A 179 -9.25 19.75 -6.06
N GLU A 180 -9.03 20.88 -6.73
CA GLU A 180 -7.73 21.25 -7.30
C GLU A 180 -6.65 21.40 -6.21
N GLY A 181 -6.96 22.14 -5.13
CA GLY A 181 -6.05 22.31 -4.00
C GLY A 181 -5.67 20.97 -3.35
N ASN A 182 -6.65 20.09 -3.15
CA ASN A 182 -6.40 18.74 -2.66
C ASN A 182 -5.54 17.90 -3.62
N GLY A 183 -5.67 18.10 -4.94
CA GLY A 183 -4.79 17.50 -5.93
C GLY A 183 -3.34 17.94 -5.75
N CYS A 184 -3.11 19.24 -5.58
CA CYS A 184 -1.78 19.80 -5.32
C CYS A 184 -1.14 19.26 -4.03
N VAL A 185 -1.91 19.18 -2.93
CA VAL A 185 -1.44 18.64 -1.65
C VAL A 185 -1.11 17.16 -1.77
N ARG A 186 -1.96 16.34 -2.41
CA ARG A 186 -1.67 14.92 -2.66
C ARG A 186 -0.39 14.74 -3.46
N ALA A 187 -0.19 15.53 -4.51
CA ALA A 187 1.03 15.48 -5.31
C ALA A 187 2.27 15.88 -4.49
N ALA A 188 2.16 16.85 -3.59
CA ALA A 188 3.24 17.22 -2.67
C ALA A 188 3.58 16.08 -1.71
N VAL A 189 2.58 15.40 -1.13
CA VAL A 189 2.78 14.23 -0.27
C VAL A 189 3.54 13.13 -1.01
N VAL A 190 3.14 12.79 -2.24
CA VAL A 190 3.84 11.78 -3.05
C VAL A 190 5.30 12.18 -3.29
N ARG A 191 5.58 13.44 -3.66
CA ARG A 191 6.96 13.92 -3.84
C ARG A 191 7.78 13.82 -2.56
N MET A 192 7.19 14.12 -1.41
CA MET A 192 7.88 14.01 -0.11
C MET A 192 8.17 12.55 0.24
N GLU A 193 7.23 11.64 -0.02
CA GLU A 193 7.46 10.20 0.16
C GLU A 193 8.57 9.67 -0.76
N ASP A 194 8.60 10.12 -2.02
CA ASP A 194 9.68 9.80 -2.96
C ASP A 194 11.03 10.35 -2.48
N ALA A 195 11.06 11.58 -1.97
CA ALA A 195 12.27 12.16 -1.39
C ALA A 195 12.75 11.36 -0.17
N CYS A 196 11.84 10.94 0.72
CA CYS A 196 12.16 10.07 1.85
C CYS A 196 12.76 8.74 1.38
N ARG A 197 12.15 8.09 0.38
CA ARG A 197 12.68 6.84 -0.21
C ARG A 197 14.07 7.06 -0.81
N ALA A 198 14.27 8.16 -1.53
CA ALA A 198 15.56 8.48 -2.14
C ALA A 198 16.66 8.72 -1.09
N VAL A 199 16.36 9.45 -0.02
CA VAL A 199 17.31 9.67 1.09
C VAL A 199 17.66 8.35 1.78
N GLN A 200 16.68 7.48 2.04
CA GLN A 200 16.92 6.16 2.61
C GLN A 200 17.83 5.30 1.71
N HIS A 201 17.52 5.24 0.41
CA HIS A 201 18.31 4.50 -0.56
C HIS A 201 19.75 5.02 -0.68
N ASN A 202 19.91 6.35 -0.76
CA ASN A 202 21.22 6.99 -0.80
C ASN A 202 22.01 6.71 0.48
N GLY A 203 21.37 6.77 1.65
CA GLY A 203 21.98 6.43 2.93
C GLY A 203 22.41 4.96 3.00
N GLU A 204 21.61 4.03 2.48
CA GLU A 204 22.01 2.63 2.33
C GLU A 204 23.21 2.44 1.41
N LEU A 205 23.23 3.12 0.27
CA LEU A 205 24.34 3.05 -0.67
C LEU A 205 25.64 3.55 -0.05
N GLN A 206 25.62 4.68 0.66
CA GLN A 206 26.81 5.20 1.34
C GLN A 206 27.27 4.28 2.46
N ARG A 207 26.35 3.70 3.25
CA ARG A 207 26.68 2.69 4.26
C ARG A 207 27.39 1.47 3.64
N ARG A 208 26.89 0.96 2.51
CA ARG A 208 27.53 -0.16 1.81
C ARG A 208 28.93 0.18 1.29
N ARG A 209 29.12 1.39 0.73
CA ARG A 209 30.43 1.86 0.26
C ARG A 209 31.44 2.01 1.39
N LEU A 210 30.99 2.53 2.53
CA LEU A 210 31.82 2.62 3.73
C LEU A 210 32.23 1.23 4.22
N ASP A 211 31.27 0.32 4.34
CA ASP A 211 31.52 -1.07 4.74
C ASP A 211 32.50 -1.78 3.79
N GLU A 212 32.35 -1.61 2.48
CA GLU A 212 33.29 -2.14 1.48
C GLU A 212 34.70 -1.55 1.65
N SER A 213 34.81 -0.25 1.90
CA SER A 213 36.11 0.41 2.13
C SER A 213 36.82 -0.15 3.36
N PHE A 214 36.08 -0.36 4.46
CA PHE A 214 36.62 -0.98 5.67
C PHE A 214 36.92 -2.47 5.50
N ARG A 215 36.17 -3.20 4.66
CA ARG A 215 36.50 -4.58 4.31
C ARG A 215 37.82 -4.68 3.57
N LEU A 216 38.06 -3.79 2.61
CA LEU A 216 39.34 -3.74 1.88
C LEU A 216 40.50 -3.41 2.82
N LEU A 217 40.34 -2.40 3.68
CA LEU A 217 41.34 -2.05 4.69
C LEU A 217 41.65 -3.23 5.62
N ARG A 218 40.61 -3.92 6.12
CA ARG A 218 40.77 -5.13 6.93
C ARG A 218 41.53 -6.23 6.18
N ALA A 219 41.22 -6.45 4.91
CA ALA A 219 41.89 -7.46 4.10
C ALA A 219 43.40 -7.18 3.97
N VAL A 220 43.78 -5.92 3.69
CA VAL A 220 45.19 -5.50 3.63
C VAL A 220 45.89 -5.69 4.97
N MET A 221 45.23 -5.33 6.08
CA MET A 221 45.80 -5.49 7.42
C MET A 221 45.99 -6.96 7.81
N GLU A 222 45.02 -7.83 7.50
CA GLU A 222 45.14 -9.27 7.77
C GLU A 222 46.20 -9.93 6.87
N GLU A 223 46.31 -9.51 5.60
CA GLU A 223 47.39 -9.99 4.72
C GLU A 223 48.76 -9.59 5.27
N ARG A 224 48.92 -8.34 5.71
CA ARG A 224 50.18 -7.86 6.30
C ARG A 224 50.52 -8.63 7.58
N LYS A 225 49.54 -8.87 8.45
CA LYS A 225 49.69 -9.69 9.66
C LYS A 225 50.12 -11.12 9.32
N ALA A 226 49.50 -11.74 8.32
CA ALA A 226 49.86 -13.09 7.88
C ALA A 226 51.32 -13.15 7.39
N GLN A 227 51.77 -12.17 6.61
CA GLN A 227 53.17 -12.06 6.17
C GLN A 227 54.15 -11.93 7.34
N LEU A 228 53.82 -11.11 8.35
CA LEU A 228 54.67 -10.94 9.55
C LEU A 228 54.73 -12.22 10.39
N LEU A 229 53.61 -12.90 10.58
CA LEU A 229 53.56 -14.19 11.27
C LEU A 229 54.36 -15.26 10.52
N GLU A 230 54.31 -15.27 9.18
CA GLU A 230 55.12 -16.18 8.38
C GLU A 230 56.62 -15.94 8.59
N ARG A 231 57.06 -14.67 8.67
CA ARG A 231 58.46 -14.32 8.95
C ARG A 231 58.89 -14.82 10.33
N ILE A 232 58.08 -14.58 11.37
CA ILE A 232 58.35 -15.09 12.73
C ILE A 232 58.47 -16.62 12.70
N GLY A 233 57.50 -17.30 12.06
CA GLY A 233 57.52 -18.75 11.98
C GLY A 233 58.70 -19.31 11.17
N ARG A 234 59.20 -18.60 10.15
CA ARG A 234 60.41 -18.99 9.41
C ARG A 234 61.63 -18.91 10.32
N GLU A 235 61.83 -17.79 11.01
CA GLU A 235 62.97 -17.61 11.90
C GLU A 235 62.94 -18.61 13.08
N GLU A 236 61.77 -18.86 13.66
CA GLU A 236 61.58 -19.90 14.68
C GLU A 236 62.00 -21.28 14.15
N ARG A 237 61.50 -21.68 12.98
CA ARG A 237 61.84 -22.98 12.37
C ARG A 237 63.33 -23.10 12.09
N ASP A 238 63.94 -22.05 11.56
CA ASP A 238 65.37 -22.04 11.22
C ASP A 238 66.23 -22.15 12.48
N LYS A 239 65.90 -21.37 13.53
CA LYS A 239 66.59 -21.43 14.84
C LYS A 239 66.46 -22.80 15.50
N VAL A 240 65.24 -23.35 15.57
CA VAL A 240 64.97 -24.67 16.13
C VAL A 240 65.69 -25.77 15.34
N SER A 241 65.69 -25.68 14.01
CA SER A 241 66.40 -26.62 13.13
C SER A 241 67.91 -26.59 13.39
N ALA A 242 68.51 -25.40 13.49
CA ALA A 242 69.93 -25.23 13.79
C ALA A 242 70.31 -25.84 15.15
N VAL A 243 69.55 -25.58 16.20
CA VAL A 243 69.77 -26.15 17.54
C VAL A 243 69.63 -27.66 17.53
N ARG A 244 68.60 -28.19 16.85
CA ARG A 244 68.40 -29.64 16.74
C ARG A 244 69.55 -30.32 16.00
N ALA A 245 70.04 -29.74 14.91
CA ALA A 245 71.16 -30.26 14.15
C ALA A 245 72.46 -30.27 14.98
N LEU A 246 72.72 -29.20 15.73
CA LEU A 246 73.85 -29.11 16.66
C LEU A 246 73.76 -30.18 17.76
N ALA A 247 72.58 -30.32 18.38
CA ALA A 247 72.35 -31.35 19.40
C ALA A 247 72.49 -32.78 18.85
N GLN A 248 72.07 -33.04 17.61
CA GLN A 248 72.28 -34.33 16.94
C GLN A 248 73.75 -34.62 16.71
N ARG A 249 74.53 -33.63 16.25
CA ARG A 249 75.98 -33.77 16.07
C ARG A 249 76.68 -34.10 17.39
N HIS A 250 76.32 -33.41 18.47
CA HIS A 250 76.88 -33.71 19.80
C HIS A 250 76.48 -35.10 20.31
N ARG A 251 75.24 -35.53 20.08
CA ARG A 251 74.82 -36.91 20.41
C ARG A 251 75.60 -37.96 19.64
N GLN A 252 75.84 -37.76 18.34
CA GLN A 252 76.63 -38.68 17.52
C GLN A 252 78.09 -38.75 18.00
N GLN A 253 78.69 -37.60 18.32
CA GLN A 253 80.04 -37.55 18.88
C GLN A 253 80.11 -38.28 20.23
N LEU A 254 79.11 -38.09 21.10
CA LEU A 254 79.02 -38.78 22.38
C LEU A 254 78.90 -40.30 22.18
N GLN A 255 78.04 -40.77 21.29
CA GLN A 255 77.88 -42.20 20.99
C GLN A 255 79.16 -42.86 20.48
N LEU A 256 79.92 -42.18 19.60
CA LEU A 256 81.21 -42.68 19.12
C LEU A 256 82.24 -42.77 20.26
N SER A 257 82.27 -41.76 21.12
CA SER A 257 83.14 -41.73 22.30
C SER A 257 82.79 -42.85 23.30
N GLU A 258 81.51 -43.02 23.62
CA GLU A 258 81.00 -44.09 24.49
C GLU A 258 81.33 -45.47 23.93
N GLY A 259 81.10 -45.70 22.63
CA GLY A 259 81.45 -46.98 21.99
C GLY A 259 82.95 -47.27 21.97
N LEU A 260 83.80 -46.24 21.83
CA LEU A 260 85.26 -46.40 21.97
C LEU A 260 85.64 -46.78 23.40
N LEU A 261 85.05 -46.12 24.40
CA LEU A 261 85.25 -46.44 25.82
C LEU A 261 84.85 -47.89 26.13
N GLU A 262 83.70 -48.36 25.64
CA GLU A 262 83.27 -49.75 25.82
C GLU A 262 84.25 -50.75 25.19
N ARG A 263 84.72 -50.49 23.97
CA ARG A 263 85.73 -51.34 23.30
C ARG A 263 87.04 -51.39 24.07
N MET A 264 87.50 -50.25 24.57
CA MET A 264 88.71 -50.17 25.42
C MET A 264 88.54 -50.98 26.71
N GLN A 265 87.41 -50.82 27.41
CA GLN A 265 87.10 -51.59 28.62
C GLN A 265 87.02 -53.10 28.35
N HIS A 266 86.37 -53.49 27.25
CA HIS A 266 86.25 -54.90 26.86
C HIS A 266 87.62 -55.53 26.59
N SER A 267 88.48 -54.83 25.84
CA SER A 267 89.85 -55.28 25.56
C SER A 267 90.68 -55.45 26.83
N MET A 268 90.55 -54.53 27.80
CA MET A 268 91.24 -54.63 29.10
C MET A 268 90.81 -55.87 29.90
N LEU A 269 89.52 -56.23 29.88
CA LEU A 269 88.98 -57.28 30.76
C LEU A 269 88.88 -58.67 30.13
N ARG A 270 88.85 -58.79 28.79
CA ARG A 270 88.50 -60.06 28.10
C ARG A 270 89.50 -60.55 27.04
N HIS A 271 90.77 -60.13 27.09
CA HIS A 271 91.78 -60.57 26.12
C HIS A 271 92.19 -62.04 26.31
N ARG A 272 92.44 -62.77 25.21
CA ARG A 272 92.84 -64.21 25.24
C ARG A 272 94.34 -64.42 25.29
N SER A 273 95.13 -63.46 24.81
CA SER A 273 96.60 -63.49 24.86
C SER A 273 97.18 -62.08 25.01
N VAL A 274 98.40 -61.98 25.56
CA VAL A 274 99.10 -60.71 25.76
C VAL A 274 99.40 -60.02 24.41
N THR A 275 99.76 -60.79 23.38
CA THR A 275 100.08 -60.25 22.05
C THR A 275 98.86 -59.64 21.37
N GLU A 276 97.70 -60.31 21.46
CA GLU A 276 96.42 -59.79 20.95
C GLU A 276 96.02 -58.50 21.65
N PHE A 277 96.14 -58.46 22.99
CA PHE A 277 95.88 -57.26 23.77
C PHE A 277 96.76 -56.08 23.35
N LEU A 278 98.07 -56.28 23.18
CA LEU A 278 98.99 -55.20 22.82
C LEU A 278 98.71 -54.63 21.42
N LEU A 279 98.33 -55.47 20.46
CA LEU A 279 97.95 -55.02 19.11
C LEU A 279 96.64 -54.23 19.14
N THR A 280 95.60 -54.76 19.79
CA THR A 280 94.29 -54.08 19.90
C THR A 280 94.38 -52.81 20.76
N ALA A 281 95.15 -52.81 21.84
CA ALA A 281 95.34 -51.65 22.70
C ALA A 281 96.03 -50.50 21.96
N ARG A 282 97.05 -50.80 21.14
CA ARG A 282 97.71 -49.77 20.32
C ARG A 282 96.75 -49.15 19.31
N GLN A 283 95.97 -49.98 18.62
CA GLN A 283 94.95 -49.51 17.68
C GLN A 283 93.90 -48.61 18.36
N LEU A 284 93.34 -49.03 19.51
CA LEU A 284 92.35 -48.24 20.24
C LEU A 284 92.92 -46.94 20.82
N GLN A 285 94.21 -46.93 21.20
CA GLN A 285 94.91 -45.71 21.63
C GLN A 285 95.11 -44.72 20.49
N ASP A 286 95.41 -45.22 19.29
CA ASP A 286 95.51 -44.38 18.09
C ASP A 286 94.11 -43.82 17.72
N GLU A 287 93.06 -44.64 17.74
CA GLU A 287 91.66 -44.20 17.54
C GLU A 287 91.20 -43.16 18.59
N ALA A 288 91.61 -43.30 19.86
CA ALA A 288 91.29 -42.35 20.93
C ALA A 288 92.05 -41.03 20.80
N ARG A 289 93.28 -41.08 20.28
CA ARG A 289 94.08 -39.89 20.02
C ARG A 289 93.50 -39.07 18.87
N ASP A 290 93.03 -39.73 17.82
CA ASP A 290 92.39 -39.09 16.67
C ASP A 290 91.00 -38.52 17.00
N ALA A 291 90.30 -39.12 17.97
CA ALA A 291 89.06 -38.59 18.54
C ALA A 291 89.27 -37.49 19.61
N GLY A 292 90.53 -37.16 19.92
CA GLY A 292 90.93 -36.22 20.96
C GLY A 292 90.56 -34.75 20.71
N PRO A 293 90.79 -33.87 21.70
CA PRO A 293 90.04 -32.64 21.93
C PRO A 293 90.29 -31.47 20.95
N ASP A 294 91.20 -31.61 19.99
CA ASP A 294 91.55 -30.53 19.05
C ASP A 294 90.42 -30.15 18.07
N GLY A 295 89.34 -30.95 18.02
CA GLY A 295 88.13 -30.65 17.24
C GLY A 295 86.92 -30.15 18.03
N SER A 296 87.00 -30.09 19.37
CA SER A 296 85.84 -29.99 20.26
C SER A 296 85.88 -28.78 21.20
N GLN A 297 86.03 -27.58 20.67
CA GLN A 297 85.21 -26.51 21.24
C GLN A 297 83.77 -26.91 20.92
N ALA A 298 83.01 -27.35 21.92
CA ALA A 298 81.57 -27.47 21.80
C ALA A 298 81.09 -26.08 21.35
N ARG A 299 80.78 -25.94 20.07
CA ARG A 299 80.26 -24.70 19.51
C ARG A 299 78.83 -24.60 20.02
N ASP A 300 78.69 -24.07 21.22
CA ASP A 300 77.39 -23.72 21.77
C ASP A 300 76.75 -22.64 20.89
N THR A 301 75.44 -22.52 20.99
CA THR A 301 74.72 -21.40 20.39
C THR A 301 75.24 -20.08 20.96
N GLU A 302 75.32 -19.05 20.13
CA GLU A 302 75.72 -17.71 20.59
C GLU A 302 74.77 -17.20 21.69
N PRO A 303 75.28 -16.45 22.69
CA PRO A 303 74.42 -15.84 23.71
C PRO A 303 73.33 -14.98 23.08
N GLY A 304 72.07 -15.21 23.46
CA GLY A 304 70.92 -14.49 22.90
C GLY A 304 70.33 -15.08 21.63
N PHE A 305 70.82 -16.23 21.13
CA PHE A 305 70.26 -16.93 19.98
C PHE A 305 68.75 -17.21 20.12
N GLU A 306 68.29 -17.47 21.34
CA GLU A 306 66.89 -17.75 21.68
C GLU A 306 65.97 -16.53 21.59
N SER A 307 66.53 -15.30 21.57
CA SER A 307 65.72 -14.08 21.56
C SER A 307 64.97 -13.87 20.24
N MET A 308 63.73 -13.42 20.35
CA MET A 308 62.86 -13.05 19.21
C MET A 308 62.36 -11.60 19.34
N GLU A 309 62.92 -10.81 20.26
CA GLU A 309 62.43 -9.47 20.62
C GLU A 309 62.61 -8.43 19.49
N HIS A 310 63.55 -8.67 18.58
CA HIS A 310 63.78 -7.83 17.39
C HIS A 310 62.65 -7.93 16.36
N LEU A 311 61.70 -8.85 16.53
CA LEU A 311 60.50 -8.99 15.69
C LEU A 311 59.28 -8.26 16.26
N SER A 312 59.49 -7.33 17.20
CA SER A 312 58.44 -6.44 17.71
C SER A 312 57.91 -5.50 16.61
N LEU A 313 56.60 -5.25 16.64
CA LEU A 313 55.91 -4.36 15.71
C LEU A 313 55.31 -3.19 16.48
N ASP A 314 55.63 -1.98 16.05
CA ASP A 314 54.97 -0.75 16.50
C ASP A 314 53.77 -0.43 15.60
N THR A 315 52.61 -0.18 16.21
CA THR A 315 51.34 0.13 15.52
C THR A 315 50.81 1.53 15.82
N ASP A 316 51.51 2.32 16.64
CA ASP A 316 51.00 3.59 17.20
C ASP A 316 50.63 4.60 16.09
N GLU A 317 51.48 4.75 15.07
CA GLU A 317 51.21 5.67 13.94
C GLU A 317 49.98 5.25 13.14
N VAL A 318 49.79 3.96 12.91
CA VAL A 318 48.65 3.43 12.14
C VAL A 318 47.37 3.58 12.94
N GLU A 319 47.40 3.29 14.23
CA GLU A 319 46.26 3.49 15.13
C GLU A 319 45.86 4.96 15.21
N ALA A 320 46.85 5.87 15.28
CA ALA A 320 46.60 7.30 15.20
C ALA A 320 45.92 7.67 13.88
N LEU A 321 46.43 7.22 12.72
CA LEU A 321 45.82 7.50 11.42
C LEU A 321 44.38 6.98 11.33
N LEU A 322 44.10 5.79 11.88
CA LEU A 322 42.75 5.24 11.92
C LEU A 322 41.82 6.05 12.83
N GLY A 323 42.31 6.56 13.95
CA GLY A 323 41.54 7.38 14.90
C GLY A 323 41.11 8.75 14.35
N HIS A 324 41.83 9.29 13.35
CA HIS A 324 41.50 10.57 12.72
C HIS A 324 40.67 10.43 11.43
N MET A 325 40.22 9.22 11.07
CA MET A 325 39.37 9.03 9.90
C MET A 325 37.99 9.66 10.12
N ASP A 326 37.65 10.64 9.28
CA ASP A 326 36.34 11.30 9.29
C ASP A 326 35.79 11.43 7.86
N PHE A 327 34.48 11.66 7.75
CA PHE A 327 33.86 11.97 6.48
C PHE A 327 34.42 13.30 5.95
N ARG A 328 34.64 13.39 4.63
CA ARG A 328 35.02 14.67 4.01
C ARG A 328 33.93 15.69 4.34
N ARG A 329 34.29 16.76 5.06
CA ARG A 329 33.44 17.95 5.15
C ARG A 329 33.29 18.46 3.72
N GLN A 330 32.09 18.32 3.17
CA GLN A 330 31.71 19.11 2.01
C GLN A 330 31.81 20.56 2.47
N GLU A 331 32.81 21.29 1.95
CA GLU A 331 32.71 22.75 1.94
C GLU A 331 31.42 23.05 1.17
N GLU A 332 30.39 23.47 1.91
CA GLU A 332 29.14 23.98 1.37
C GLU A 332 29.49 25.19 0.51
N ASN A 333 29.72 24.93 -0.78
CA ASN A 333 29.86 25.96 -1.77
C ASN A 333 28.47 26.36 -2.23
N SER A 334 28.10 27.61 -1.90
CA SER A 334 26.98 28.43 -2.39
C SER A 334 25.64 28.35 -1.66
#